data_AF-A0A931KQB7-F1
#
_entry.id   AF-A0A931KQB7-F1
#
_cell.length_a   1.000
_cell.length_b   1.000
_cell.length_c   1.000
_cell.angle_alpha   90.00
_cell.angle_beta   90.00
_cell.angle_gamma   90.00
#
_symmetry.space_group_name_H-M   'P 1'
#
loop_
_entity.id
_entity.type
_entity.pdbx_description
1 polymer ?
#
loop_
_entity_poly.entity_id
_entity_poly.type
_entity_poly.pdbx_seq_one_letter_code
_entity_poly.pdbx_strand_id
1 'polypeptide(L)'
;MKKNKLRNAAQVYLSIAPFVVILFVLATGRGSYYLPVWSMGFFLPIWIMNIILMIISAWFLGAYTIKNNDTEKKQLAFIACFLIAPFLFLSLVGGMGAPPESLKETLENVTRERIRYSFIITSGILMGIGLILLREKLRQTKGNFYAQLGYAAIVIALPVFIVVNSFWHTVSLSVTSDIFNSKAGSGSASFPEWFSFFRNQVWVLNVAEVCLTYLAIAAFASALKAAQLFHKTPSLIYSLISFLAIICILSYPSYASQTVYPDFPFIPLMIPAVPMLVIYYIGINLLRKAGEVDGK
;
A
#
# COMPACT_ATOMS: atom_id res chain seq x y z
N MET A 1 2.64 34.94 4.76
CA MET A 1 2.09 34.23 5.94
C MET A 1 0.98 33.23 5.60
N LYS A 2 -0.04 33.58 4.79
CA LYS A 2 -1.15 32.66 4.41
C LYS A 2 -0.69 31.38 3.68
N LYS A 3 0.26 31.48 2.74
CA LYS A 3 0.78 30.33 1.96
C LYS A 3 1.45 29.26 2.84
N ASN A 4 2.21 29.68 3.85
CA ASN A 4 2.87 28.75 4.79
C ASN A 4 1.85 28.03 5.69
N LYS A 5 0.80 28.73 6.14
CA LYS A 5 -0.28 28.11 6.93
C LYS A 5 -1.01 27.03 6.13
N LEU A 6 -1.34 27.31 4.87
CA LEU A 6 -2.02 26.34 4.00
C LEU A 6 -1.16 25.12 3.69
N ARG A 7 0.14 25.31 3.45
CA ARG A 7 1.11 24.22 3.23
C ARG A 7 1.25 23.33 4.47
N ASN A 8 1.30 23.92 5.67
CA ASN A 8 1.35 23.16 6.92
C ASN A 8 0.05 22.37 7.14
N ALA A 9 -1.12 22.98 6.89
CA ALA A 9 -2.40 22.29 6.99
C ALA A 9 -2.49 21.12 6.01
N ALA A 10 -2.04 21.30 4.77
CA ALA A 10 -1.98 20.24 3.76
C ALA A 10 -1.06 19.09 4.19
N GLN A 11 0.11 19.41 4.76
CA GLN A 11 1.02 18.39 5.29
C GLN A 11 0.40 17.61 6.46
N VAL A 12 -0.24 18.30 7.40
CA VAL A 12 -0.93 17.67 8.54
C VAL A 12 -2.04 16.75 8.05
N TYR A 13 -2.89 17.22 7.14
CA TYR A 13 -3.97 16.43 6.58
C TYR A 13 -3.43 15.17 5.87
N LEU A 14 -2.47 15.31 4.96
CA LEU A 14 -1.85 14.15 4.29
C LEU A 14 -1.22 13.19 5.30
N SER A 15 -0.61 13.71 6.36
CA SER A 15 0.03 12.84 7.37
C SER A 15 -0.98 12.03 8.18
N ILE A 16 -2.18 12.56 8.39
CA ILE A 16 -3.23 11.94 9.20
C ILE A 16 -4.19 11.08 8.33
N ALA A 17 -4.34 11.39 7.04
CA ALA A 17 -5.30 10.73 6.16
C ALA A 17 -5.22 9.19 6.16
N PRO A 18 -4.04 8.55 6.08
CA PRO A 18 -3.95 7.10 6.20
C PRO A 18 -4.45 6.53 7.53
N PHE A 19 -4.22 7.24 8.64
CA PHE A 19 -4.70 6.82 9.95
C PHE A 19 -6.21 6.96 10.07
N VAL A 20 -6.80 8.00 9.45
CA VAL A 20 -8.27 8.10 9.35
C VAL A 20 -8.81 6.89 8.58
N VAL A 21 -8.16 6.50 7.47
CA VAL A 21 -8.57 5.32 6.71
C VAL A 21 -8.52 4.07 7.59
N ILE A 22 -7.40 3.82 8.26
CA ILE A 22 -7.18 2.65 9.11
C ILE A 22 -8.15 2.64 10.30
N LEU A 23 -8.26 3.74 11.04
CA LEU A 23 -9.14 3.85 12.20
C LEU A 23 -10.60 3.65 11.79
N PHE A 24 -11.00 4.18 10.64
CA PHE A 24 -12.35 3.99 10.13
C PHE A 24 -12.61 2.52 9.80
N VAL A 25 -11.69 1.84 9.10
CA VAL A 25 -11.78 0.40 8.79
C VAL A 25 -11.83 -0.44 10.09
N LEU A 26 -11.03 -0.07 11.10
CA LEU A 26 -11.02 -0.76 12.39
C LEU A 26 -12.27 -0.46 13.24
N ALA A 27 -12.81 0.76 13.17
CA ALA A 27 -13.98 1.19 13.92
C ALA A 27 -15.28 0.64 13.32
N THR A 28 -15.37 0.53 11.99
CA THR A 28 -16.44 -0.23 11.34
C THR A 28 -16.23 -1.74 11.53
N GLY A 29 -14.99 -2.15 11.76
CA GLY A 29 -14.60 -3.35 12.50
C GLY A 29 -14.94 -4.67 11.86
N ARG A 30 -14.41 -5.74 12.47
CA ARG A 30 -14.78 -7.15 12.26
C ARG A 30 -16.28 -7.46 12.46
N GLY A 31 -17.16 -6.46 12.51
CA GLY A 31 -18.62 -6.56 12.33
C GLY A 31 -19.08 -6.31 10.89
N SER A 32 -18.15 -6.01 9.98
CA SER A 32 -18.41 -5.86 8.53
C SER A 32 -18.76 -7.16 7.81
N TYR A 33 -18.92 -8.30 8.50
CA TYR A 33 -19.57 -9.48 7.93
C TYR A 33 -21.00 -9.17 7.45
N TYR A 34 -21.62 -8.11 7.99
CA TYR A 34 -22.99 -7.68 7.68
C TYR A 34 -23.11 -6.23 7.26
N LEU A 35 -22.06 -5.59 6.74
CA LEU A 35 -22.23 -4.29 6.10
C LEU A 35 -22.97 -4.53 4.77
N PRO A 36 -24.27 -4.19 4.66
CA PRO A 36 -25.07 -4.52 3.48
C PRO A 36 -24.43 -3.87 2.25
N VAL A 37 -24.63 -4.43 1.06
CA VAL A 37 -24.15 -3.84 -0.21
C VAL A 37 -24.51 -2.34 -0.32
N TRP A 38 -25.62 -1.91 0.28
CA TRP A 38 -26.08 -0.52 0.39
C TRP A 38 -25.12 0.42 1.14
N SER A 39 -24.30 -0.11 2.06
CA SER A 39 -23.31 0.68 2.81
C SER A 39 -22.21 1.25 1.92
N MET A 40 -21.92 0.61 0.78
CA MET A 40 -20.99 1.16 -0.21
C MET A 40 -21.50 2.49 -0.76
N GLY A 41 -22.82 2.65 -0.91
CA GLY A 41 -23.44 3.91 -1.32
C GLY A 41 -23.20 5.06 -0.33
N PHE A 42 -23.09 4.76 0.97
CA PHE A 42 -22.84 5.77 2.02
C PHE A 42 -21.36 6.04 2.24
N PHE A 43 -20.51 5.01 2.22
CA PHE A 43 -19.08 5.17 2.50
C PHE A 43 -18.26 5.59 1.27
N LEU A 44 -18.63 5.16 0.06
CA LEU A 44 -17.89 5.52 -1.15
C LEU A 44 -17.80 7.04 -1.38
N PRO A 45 -18.87 7.86 -1.19
CA PRO A 45 -18.75 9.32 -1.26
C PRO A 45 -17.75 9.90 -0.25
N ILE A 46 -17.68 9.36 0.96
CA ILE A 46 -16.73 9.79 2.00
C ILE A 46 -15.29 9.51 1.54
N TRP A 47 -15.03 8.34 0.96
CA TRP A 47 -13.71 7.99 0.43
C TRP A 47 -13.33 8.80 -0.81
N ILE A 48 -14.28 9.07 -1.71
CA ILE A 48 -14.06 9.97 -2.86
C ILE A 48 -13.72 11.38 -2.35
N MET A 49 -14.45 11.87 -1.35
CA MET A 49 -14.14 13.16 -0.72
C MET A 49 -12.73 13.16 -0.10
N ASN A 50 -12.33 12.09 0.59
CA ASN A 50 -10.99 11.93 1.12
C ASN A 50 -9.92 11.98 0.02
N ILE A 51 -10.15 11.31 -1.11
CA ILE A 51 -9.24 11.34 -2.27
C ILE A 51 -9.10 12.74 -2.85
N ILE A 52 -10.22 13.46 -3.02
CA ILE A 52 -10.20 14.84 -3.51
C ILE A 52 -9.39 15.72 -2.55
N LEU A 53 -9.60 15.60 -1.25
CA LEU A 53 -8.84 16.33 -0.24
C LEU A 53 -7.35 15.97 -0.25
N MET A 54 -6.99 14.70 -0.47
CA MET A 54 -5.60 14.28 -0.63
C MET A 54 -4.96 14.91 -1.86
N ILE A 55 -5.65 14.94 -3.01
CA ILE A 55 -5.17 15.56 -4.25
C ILE A 55 -4.96 17.07 -4.05
N ILE A 56 -5.95 17.75 -3.46
CA ILE A 56 -5.86 19.19 -3.17
C ILE A 56 -4.71 19.48 -2.19
N SER A 57 -4.56 18.67 -1.16
CA SER A 57 -3.47 18.83 -0.19
C SER A 57 -2.11 18.56 -0.82
N ALA A 58 -1.98 17.56 -1.68
CA ALA A 58 -0.75 17.31 -2.43
C ALA A 58 -0.40 18.50 -3.33
N TRP A 59 -1.41 19.10 -3.99
CA TRP A 59 -1.26 20.31 -4.78
C TRP A 59 -0.66 21.46 -3.96
N PHE A 60 -1.25 21.76 -2.80
CA PHE A 60 -0.76 22.84 -1.93
C PHE A 60 0.57 22.52 -1.22
N LEU A 61 0.90 21.25 -1.01
CA LEU A 61 2.16 20.85 -0.40
C LEU A 61 3.36 21.07 -1.32
N GLY A 62 3.20 20.75 -2.61
CA GLY A 62 4.28 20.91 -3.59
C GLY A 62 3.99 20.40 -5.00
N ALA A 63 2.88 19.70 -5.26
CA ALA A 63 2.64 19.11 -6.58
C ALA A 63 2.46 20.16 -7.68
N TYR A 64 2.12 21.41 -7.34
CA TYR A 64 2.07 22.52 -8.30
C TYR A 64 3.40 22.75 -9.02
N THR A 65 4.53 22.35 -8.42
CA THR A 65 5.88 22.52 -9.00
C THR A 65 6.12 21.62 -10.22
N ILE A 66 5.23 20.67 -10.51
CA ILE A 66 5.22 19.92 -11.78
C ILE A 66 5.09 20.86 -12.99
N LYS A 67 4.45 22.02 -12.80
CA LYS A 67 4.29 23.07 -13.82
C LYS A 67 5.47 24.05 -13.90
N ASN A 68 6.46 23.96 -13.00
CA ASN A 68 7.64 24.82 -13.06
C ASN A 68 8.64 24.33 -14.12
N ASN A 69 9.48 25.26 -14.58
CA ASN A 69 10.61 24.97 -15.49
C ASN A 69 11.83 24.35 -14.76
N ASP A 70 11.84 24.35 -13.44
CA ASP A 70 12.86 23.69 -12.63
C ASP A 70 12.72 22.17 -12.75
N THR A 71 13.67 21.57 -13.49
CA THR A 71 13.67 20.13 -13.80
C THR A 71 13.82 19.28 -12.55
N GLU A 72 14.58 19.76 -11.55
CA GLU A 72 14.82 19.01 -10.32
C GLU A 72 13.56 18.98 -9.45
N LYS A 73 12.93 20.13 -9.21
CA LYS A 73 11.69 20.20 -8.42
C LYS A 73 10.56 19.46 -9.09
N LYS A 74 10.46 19.57 -10.42
CA LYS A 74 9.48 18.83 -11.22
C LYS A 74 9.66 17.32 -11.07
N GLN A 75 10.88 16.81 -11.17
CA GLN A 75 11.17 15.38 -11.01
C GLN A 75 10.81 14.88 -9.60
N LEU A 76 11.18 15.63 -8.56
CA LEU A 76 10.84 15.29 -7.18
C LEU A 76 9.33 15.25 -6.94
N ALA A 77 8.60 16.22 -7.48
CA ALA A 77 7.14 16.25 -7.38
C ALA A 77 6.48 15.08 -8.11
N PHE A 78 6.96 14.72 -9.31
CA PHE A 78 6.48 13.52 -10.03
C PHE A 78 6.70 12.24 -9.23
N ILE A 79 7.93 12.02 -8.73
CA ILE A 79 8.25 10.86 -7.89
C ILE A 79 7.30 10.81 -6.69
N ALA A 80 7.16 11.93 -5.97
CA ALA A 80 6.32 12.00 -4.79
C ALA A 80 4.84 11.70 -5.09
N CYS A 81 4.30 12.20 -6.21
CA CYS A 81 2.93 11.89 -6.64
C CYS A 81 2.74 10.39 -6.88
N PHE A 82 3.68 9.70 -7.53
CA PHE A 82 3.61 8.24 -7.71
C PHE A 82 3.72 7.46 -6.40
N LEU A 83 4.45 7.97 -5.40
CA LEU A 83 4.53 7.33 -4.08
C LEU A 83 3.30 7.58 -3.20
N ILE A 84 2.60 8.71 -3.42
CA ILE A 84 1.37 9.08 -2.70
C ILE A 84 0.12 8.42 -3.32
N ALA A 85 0.08 8.32 -4.65
CA ALA A 85 -1.09 7.82 -5.40
C ALA A 85 -1.62 6.44 -4.97
N PRO A 86 -0.79 5.44 -4.58
CA PRO A 86 -1.27 4.16 -4.07
C PRO A 86 -2.33 4.31 -2.96
N PHE A 87 -2.16 5.28 -2.05
CA PHE A 87 -3.10 5.50 -0.96
C PHE A 87 -4.45 6.07 -1.39
N LEU A 88 -4.54 6.67 -2.58
CA LEU A 88 -5.84 7.11 -3.13
C LEU A 88 -6.70 5.88 -3.43
N PHE A 89 -6.12 4.86 -4.05
CA PHE A 89 -6.79 3.59 -4.36
C PHE A 89 -7.03 2.75 -3.11
N LEU A 90 -6.05 2.68 -2.20
CA LEU A 90 -6.24 1.95 -0.94
C LEU A 90 -7.31 2.59 -0.04
N SER A 91 -7.52 3.90 -0.13
CA SER A 91 -8.65 4.56 0.56
C SER A 91 -10.00 4.04 0.04
N LEU A 92 -10.13 3.79 -1.28
CA LEU A 92 -11.33 3.17 -1.84
C LEU A 92 -11.49 1.72 -1.38
N VAL A 93 -10.38 0.98 -1.29
CA VAL A 93 -10.37 -0.41 -0.79
C VAL A 93 -10.83 -0.49 0.67
N GLY A 94 -10.42 0.46 1.52
CA GLY A 94 -10.92 0.56 2.90
C GLY A 94 -12.44 0.66 2.99
N GLY A 95 -13.08 1.28 2.00
CA GLY A 95 -14.54 1.36 1.90
C GLY A 95 -15.26 0.09 1.45
N MET A 96 -14.54 -0.95 1.05
CA MET A 96 -15.12 -2.20 0.55
C MET A 96 -15.34 -3.26 1.64
N GLY A 97 -14.88 -3.00 2.87
CA GLY A 97 -15.01 -3.92 4.01
C GLY A 97 -13.95 -5.03 4.01
N ALA A 98 -14.08 -6.00 4.92
CA ALA A 98 -13.14 -7.13 5.00
C ALA A 98 -13.21 -8.02 3.75
N PRO A 99 -12.14 -8.74 3.39
CA PRO A 99 -12.22 -9.79 2.38
C PRO A 99 -13.16 -10.92 2.86
N PRO A 100 -13.88 -11.60 1.94
CA PRO A 100 -14.79 -12.68 2.29
C PRO A 100 -14.03 -13.89 2.88
N GLU A 101 -14.62 -14.58 3.84
CA GLU A 101 -14.00 -15.74 4.51
C GLU A 101 -14.53 -17.08 3.99
N SER A 102 -15.70 -17.07 3.35
CA SER A 102 -16.33 -18.27 2.78
C SER A 102 -16.52 -18.17 1.26
N LEU A 103 -16.63 -19.35 0.63
CA LEU A 103 -16.96 -19.45 -0.80
C LEU A 103 -18.29 -18.77 -1.12
N LYS A 104 -19.28 -18.91 -0.22
CA LYS A 104 -20.60 -18.29 -0.36
C LYS A 104 -20.49 -16.76 -0.34
N GLU A 105 -19.78 -16.19 0.63
CA GLU A 105 -19.55 -14.74 0.70
C GLU A 105 -18.76 -14.22 -0.50
N THR A 106 -17.83 -15.02 -1.02
CA THR A 106 -17.06 -14.69 -2.22
C THR A 106 -17.98 -14.60 -3.44
N LEU A 107 -18.91 -15.55 -3.59
CA LEU A 107 -19.92 -15.55 -4.66
C LEU A 107 -20.84 -14.32 -4.58
N GLU A 108 -21.26 -13.93 -3.38
CA GLU A 108 -22.12 -12.76 -3.17
C GLU A 108 -21.40 -11.43 -3.43
N ASN A 109 -20.06 -11.40 -3.35
CA ASN A 109 -19.25 -10.18 -3.45
C ASN A 109 -18.23 -10.16 -4.61
N VAL A 110 -18.38 -11.02 -5.62
CA VAL A 110 -17.40 -11.19 -6.72
C VAL A 110 -16.97 -9.87 -7.35
N THR A 111 -17.92 -9.01 -7.74
CA THR A 111 -17.61 -7.72 -8.39
C THR A 111 -16.79 -6.82 -7.46
N ARG A 112 -17.10 -6.83 -6.17
CA ARG A 112 -16.38 -6.04 -5.17
C ARG A 112 -14.93 -6.50 -5.04
N GLU A 113 -14.71 -7.80 -4.95
CA GLU A 113 -13.36 -8.37 -4.85
C GLU A 113 -12.54 -8.13 -6.12
N ARG A 114 -13.15 -8.22 -7.31
CA ARG A 114 -12.48 -7.87 -8.57
C ARG A 114 -11.98 -6.43 -8.58
N ILE A 115 -12.84 -5.48 -8.16
CA ILE A 115 -12.46 -4.07 -8.07
C ILE A 115 -11.38 -3.87 -6.99
N ARG A 116 -11.52 -4.52 -5.82
CA ARG A 116 -10.55 -4.47 -4.72
C ARG A 116 -9.15 -4.84 -5.20
N TYR A 117 -9.00 -6.03 -5.79
CA TYR A 117 -7.69 -6.49 -6.26
C TYR A 117 -7.17 -5.68 -7.45
N SER A 118 -8.04 -5.17 -8.31
CA SER A 118 -7.63 -4.23 -9.37
C SER A 118 -7.02 -2.95 -8.80
N PHE A 119 -7.61 -2.38 -7.75
CA PHE A 119 -7.08 -1.22 -7.05
C PHE A 119 -5.77 -1.52 -6.32
N ILE A 120 -5.65 -2.69 -5.68
CA ILE A 120 -4.41 -3.13 -5.02
C ILE A 120 -3.28 -3.31 -6.05
N ILE A 121 -3.53 -3.98 -7.17
CA ILE A 121 -2.56 -4.17 -8.26
C ILE A 121 -2.13 -2.81 -8.82
N THR A 122 -3.08 -1.93 -9.13
CA THR A 122 -2.80 -0.57 -9.63
C THR A 122 -1.94 0.21 -8.62
N SER A 123 -2.23 0.09 -7.33
CA SER A 123 -1.43 0.70 -6.26
C SER A 123 0.01 0.20 -6.26
N GLY A 124 0.22 -1.11 -6.41
CA GLY A 124 1.56 -1.70 -6.51
C GLY A 124 2.34 -1.20 -7.74
N ILE A 125 1.67 -1.09 -8.90
CA ILE A 125 2.29 -0.57 -10.13
C ILE A 125 2.73 0.88 -9.93
N LEU A 126 1.86 1.74 -9.40
CA LEU A 126 2.18 3.15 -9.16
C LEU A 126 3.33 3.32 -8.16
N MET A 127 3.30 2.54 -7.07
CA MET A 127 4.39 2.46 -6.11
C MET A 127 5.71 2.05 -6.78
N GLY A 128 5.69 1.00 -7.60
CA GLY A 128 6.83 0.50 -8.35
C GLY A 128 7.43 1.59 -9.25
N ILE A 129 6.60 2.24 -10.05
CA ILE A 129 7.03 3.36 -10.91
C ILE A 129 7.69 4.46 -10.08
N GLY A 130 7.07 4.88 -8.97
CA GLY A 130 7.63 5.91 -8.10
C GLY A 130 9.00 5.54 -7.53
N LEU A 131 9.19 4.28 -7.09
CA LEU A 131 10.47 3.81 -6.55
C LEU A 131 11.55 3.65 -7.63
N ILE A 132 11.17 3.24 -8.84
CA ILE A 132 12.09 3.18 -9.99
C ILE A 132 12.57 4.60 -10.37
N LEU A 133 11.64 5.56 -10.46
CA LEU A 133 11.98 6.96 -10.72
C LEU A 133 12.85 7.55 -9.60
N LEU A 134 12.58 7.17 -8.35
CA LEU A 134 13.39 7.57 -7.20
C LEU A 134 14.82 7.03 -7.30
N ARG A 135 14.99 5.75 -7.69
CA ARG A 135 16.33 5.19 -7.93
C ARG A 135 17.07 5.99 -8.99
N GLU A 136 16.41 6.35 -10.08
CA GLU A 136 17.06 7.10 -11.15
C GLU A 136 17.52 8.48 -10.70
N LYS A 137 16.70 9.19 -9.89
CA LYS A 137 17.10 10.45 -9.25
C LYS A 137 18.31 10.28 -8.32
N LEU A 138 18.42 9.14 -7.64
CA LEU A 138 19.49 8.86 -6.68
C LEU A 138 20.78 8.32 -7.31
N ARG A 139 20.76 7.98 -8.61
CA ARG A 139 21.86 7.29 -9.31
C ARG A 139 23.20 8.01 -9.24
N GLN A 140 23.18 9.34 -9.27
CA GLN A 140 24.39 10.19 -9.25
C GLN A 140 24.68 10.79 -7.87
N THR A 141 24.07 10.24 -6.82
CA THR A 141 24.23 10.74 -5.44
C THR A 141 25.06 9.78 -4.60
N LYS A 142 25.48 10.22 -3.42
CA LYS A 142 26.12 9.35 -2.41
C LYS A 142 25.22 8.19 -1.94
N GLY A 143 23.91 8.26 -2.21
CA GLY A 143 22.95 7.21 -1.90
C GLY A 143 22.80 6.11 -2.95
N ASN A 144 23.55 6.16 -4.07
CA ASN A 144 23.35 5.24 -5.19
C ASN A 144 23.41 3.76 -4.81
N PHE A 145 24.37 3.35 -3.97
CA PHE A 145 24.48 1.96 -3.51
C PHE A 145 23.20 1.46 -2.84
N TYR A 146 22.67 2.23 -1.88
CA TYR A 146 21.43 1.89 -1.19
C TYR A 146 20.21 1.95 -2.13
N ALA A 147 20.18 2.91 -3.07
CA ALA A 147 19.13 2.99 -4.07
C ALA A 147 19.12 1.77 -5.00
N GLN A 148 20.31 1.24 -5.35
CA GLN A 148 20.46 0.05 -6.16
C GLN A 148 19.99 -1.21 -5.42
N LEU A 149 20.29 -1.34 -4.12
CA LEU A 149 19.75 -2.40 -3.27
C LEU A 149 18.22 -2.35 -3.20
N GLY A 150 17.66 -1.15 -2.97
CA GLY A 150 16.21 -0.97 -2.93
C GLY A 150 15.53 -1.28 -4.25
N TYR A 151 16.15 -0.88 -5.37
CA TYR A 151 15.68 -1.20 -6.70
C TYR A 151 15.73 -2.70 -7.00
N ALA A 152 16.81 -3.39 -6.66
CA ALA A 152 16.92 -4.84 -6.83
C ALA A 152 15.80 -5.58 -6.08
N ALA A 153 15.51 -5.16 -4.84
CA ALA A 153 14.41 -5.71 -4.06
C ALA A 153 13.04 -5.45 -4.71
N ILE A 154 12.77 -4.24 -5.21
CA ILE A 154 11.49 -3.91 -5.88
C ILE A 154 11.30 -4.61 -7.21
N VAL A 155 12.35 -4.76 -8.02
CA VAL A 155 12.27 -5.46 -9.30
C VAL A 155 11.83 -6.92 -9.12
N ILE A 156 12.11 -7.53 -7.97
CA ILE A 156 11.63 -8.86 -7.61
C ILE A 156 10.27 -8.78 -6.91
N ALA A 157 10.11 -7.90 -5.92
CA ALA A 157 8.88 -7.80 -5.13
C ALA A 157 7.66 -7.42 -5.96
N LEU A 158 7.80 -6.50 -6.93
CA LEU A 158 6.67 -5.99 -7.70
C LEU A 158 6.02 -7.06 -8.61
N PRO A 159 6.76 -7.86 -9.40
CA PRO A 159 6.19 -8.99 -10.11
C PRO A 159 5.51 -10.00 -9.18
N VAL A 160 6.13 -10.33 -8.05
CA VAL A 160 5.55 -11.27 -7.07
C VAL A 160 4.24 -10.70 -6.50
N PHE A 161 4.22 -9.43 -6.12
CA PHE A 161 3.04 -8.68 -5.70
C PHE A 161 1.91 -8.75 -6.72
N ILE A 162 2.22 -8.52 -8.00
CA ILE A 162 1.22 -8.61 -9.06
C ILE A 162 0.71 -10.04 -9.19
N VAL A 163 1.58 -11.06 -9.15
CA VAL A 163 1.17 -12.46 -9.24
C VAL A 163 0.29 -12.88 -8.07
N VAL A 164 0.68 -12.55 -6.83
CA VAL A 164 -0.09 -12.86 -5.61
C VAL A 164 -1.46 -12.21 -5.65
N ASN A 165 -1.55 -10.92 -5.99
CA ASN A 165 -2.84 -10.22 -6.05
C ASN A 165 -3.67 -10.62 -7.28
N SER A 166 -3.04 -11.00 -8.38
CA SER A 166 -3.72 -11.53 -9.57
C SER A 166 -4.26 -12.93 -9.33
N PHE A 167 -3.60 -13.75 -8.51
CA PHE A 167 -4.12 -15.03 -8.06
C PHE A 167 -5.44 -14.82 -7.31
N TRP A 168 -5.48 -13.93 -6.32
CA TRP A 168 -6.72 -13.64 -5.58
C TRP A 168 -7.82 -13.02 -6.45
N HIS A 169 -7.44 -12.15 -7.40
CA HIS A 169 -8.35 -11.64 -8.42
C HIS A 169 -8.94 -12.77 -9.29
N THR A 170 -8.11 -13.71 -9.73
CA THR A 170 -8.53 -14.84 -10.58
C THR A 170 -9.36 -15.85 -9.82
N VAL A 171 -9.04 -16.14 -8.56
CA VAL A 171 -9.86 -16.99 -7.70
C VAL A 171 -11.27 -16.41 -7.60
N SER A 172 -11.42 -15.10 -7.41
CA SER A 172 -12.73 -14.43 -7.42
C SER A 172 -13.48 -14.60 -8.75
N LEU A 173 -12.76 -14.73 -9.86
CA LEU A 173 -13.30 -14.96 -11.21
C LEU A 173 -13.67 -16.43 -11.47
N SER A 174 -12.85 -17.37 -11.02
CA SER A 174 -13.07 -18.81 -11.15
C SER A 174 -14.19 -19.30 -10.24
N VAL A 175 -14.37 -18.68 -9.07
CA VAL A 175 -15.52 -18.94 -8.19
C VAL A 175 -16.86 -18.65 -8.88
N THR A 176 -16.91 -17.74 -9.85
CA THR A 176 -18.13 -17.45 -10.63
C THR A 176 -18.41 -18.45 -11.76
N SER A 177 -17.48 -19.37 -12.04
CA SER A 177 -17.61 -20.37 -13.12
C SER A 177 -18.35 -21.63 -12.65
N ASP A 178 -18.89 -22.40 -13.60
CA ASP A 178 -19.70 -23.62 -13.38
C ASP A 178 -19.04 -24.68 -12.47
N ILE A 179 -17.71 -24.65 -12.33
CA ILE A 179 -16.91 -25.51 -11.46
C ILE A 179 -17.29 -25.34 -9.98
N PHE A 180 -17.63 -24.13 -9.55
CA PHE A 180 -18.04 -23.83 -8.17
C PHE A 180 -19.56 -23.73 -8.00
N ASN A 181 -20.29 -23.29 -9.03
CA ASN A 181 -21.77 -23.25 -9.00
C ASN A 181 -22.37 -24.65 -8.91
N SER A 182 -21.79 -25.66 -9.57
CA SER A 182 -22.25 -27.06 -9.50
C SER A 182 -22.06 -27.68 -8.10
N LYS A 183 -21.06 -27.22 -7.32
CA LYS A 183 -20.81 -27.69 -5.95
C LYS A 183 -21.56 -26.90 -4.88
N ALA A 184 -21.77 -25.60 -5.08
CA ALA A 184 -22.56 -24.78 -4.16
C ALA A 184 -24.03 -25.24 -4.07
N GLY A 185 -24.61 -25.72 -5.18
CA GLY A 185 -25.95 -26.33 -5.21
C GLY A 185 -26.05 -27.69 -4.50
N SER A 186 -24.92 -28.35 -4.22
CA SER A 186 -24.85 -29.68 -3.58
C SER A 186 -24.67 -29.64 -2.06
N GLY A 187 -24.68 -28.45 -1.44
CA GLY A 187 -24.48 -28.28 0.01
C GLY A 187 -23.03 -28.38 0.48
N SER A 188 -22.09 -28.74 -0.40
CA SER A 188 -20.64 -28.71 -0.13
C SER A 188 -20.07 -27.33 -0.48
N ALA A 189 -20.05 -26.43 0.50
CA ALA A 189 -19.47 -25.09 0.39
C ALA A 189 -17.93 -25.04 0.60
N SER A 190 -17.23 -26.15 0.34
CA SER A 190 -15.78 -26.24 0.55
C SER A 190 -14.99 -26.02 -0.74
N PHE A 191 -13.88 -25.30 -0.66
CA PHE A 191 -12.92 -25.20 -1.75
C PHE A 191 -12.36 -26.59 -2.13
N PRO A 192 -12.02 -26.83 -3.42
CA PRO A 192 -11.33 -28.05 -3.84
C PRO A 192 -10.04 -28.28 -3.05
N GLU A 193 -9.66 -29.54 -2.82
CA GLU A 193 -8.46 -29.90 -2.03
C GLU A 193 -7.18 -29.25 -2.58
N TRP A 194 -7.03 -29.22 -3.91
CA TRP A 194 -5.90 -28.56 -4.58
C TRP A 194 -5.77 -27.07 -4.23
N PHE A 195 -6.87 -26.38 -3.90
CA PHE A 195 -6.84 -24.96 -3.55
C PHE A 195 -5.98 -24.70 -2.30
N SER A 196 -6.00 -25.61 -1.33
CA SER A 196 -5.20 -25.48 -0.10
C SER A 196 -3.69 -25.48 -0.40
N PHE A 197 -3.25 -26.33 -1.33
CA PHE A 197 -1.86 -26.38 -1.78
C PHE A 197 -1.42 -25.06 -2.42
N PHE A 198 -2.19 -24.53 -3.37
CA PHE A 198 -1.86 -23.25 -4.02
C PHE A 198 -1.93 -22.07 -3.05
N ARG A 199 -2.90 -22.05 -2.14
CA ARG A 199 -3.01 -21.03 -1.08
C ARG A 199 -1.74 -20.96 -0.24
N ASN A 200 -1.16 -22.12 0.13
CA ASN A 200 0.09 -22.16 0.87
C ASN A 200 1.28 -21.63 0.07
N GLN A 201 1.39 -21.96 -1.22
CA GLN A 201 2.46 -21.43 -2.08
C GLN A 201 2.34 -19.90 -2.25
N VAL A 202 1.13 -19.40 -2.47
CA VAL A 202 0.83 -17.96 -2.57
C VAL A 202 1.15 -17.24 -1.25
N TRP A 203 0.92 -17.90 -0.11
CA TRP A 203 1.30 -17.35 1.19
C TRP A 203 2.82 -17.18 1.33
N VAL A 204 3.62 -18.18 0.92
CA VAL A 204 5.09 -18.07 0.93
C VAL A 204 5.58 -16.94 0.01
N LEU A 205 4.99 -16.83 -1.19
CA LEU A 205 5.28 -15.74 -2.11
C LEU A 205 4.96 -14.38 -1.50
N ASN A 206 3.82 -14.26 -0.82
CA ASN A 206 3.43 -13.03 -0.11
C ASN A 206 4.39 -12.69 1.04
N VAL A 207 4.88 -13.67 1.80
CA VAL A 207 5.94 -13.42 2.81
C VAL A 207 7.18 -12.83 2.14
N ALA A 208 7.66 -13.46 1.07
CA ALA A 208 8.85 -13.01 0.36
C ALA A 208 8.67 -11.60 -0.22
N GLU A 209 7.53 -11.31 -0.88
CA GLU A 209 7.27 -10.00 -1.49
C GLU A 209 7.23 -8.89 -0.45
N VAL A 210 6.58 -9.13 0.69
CA VAL A 210 6.41 -8.11 1.74
C VAL A 210 7.77 -7.84 2.39
N CYS A 211 8.55 -8.88 2.70
CA CYS A 211 9.90 -8.73 3.24
C CYS A 211 10.81 -7.94 2.28
N LEU A 212 10.77 -8.27 0.98
CA LEU A 212 11.51 -7.52 -0.04
C LEU A 212 11.03 -6.07 -0.15
N THR A 213 9.74 -5.81 0.00
CA THR A 213 9.19 -4.44 0.00
C THR A 213 9.68 -3.64 1.20
N TYR A 214 9.68 -4.20 2.41
CA TYR A 214 10.27 -3.55 3.59
C TYR A 214 11.78 -3.34 3.45
N LEU A 215 12.50 -4.31 2.88
CA LEU A 215 13.92 -4.16 2.60
C LEU A 215 14.17 -2.99 1.63
N ALA A 216 13.35 -2.87 0.59
CA ALA A 216 13.40 -1.76 -0.33
C ALA A 216 13.15 -0.42 0.37
N ILE A 217 12.15 -0.35 1.25
CA ILE A 217 11.85 0.85 2.03
C ILE A 217 13.05 1.26 2.88
N ALA A 218 13.66 0.33 3.61
CA ALA A 218 14.85 0.59 4.42
C ALA A 218 16.03 1.08 3.58
N ALA A 219 16.23 0.49 2.41
CA ALA A 219 17.29 0.85 1.48
C ALA A 219 17.07 2.25 0.86
N PHE A 220 15.86 2.55 0.36
CA PHE A 220 15.52 3.89 -0.15
C PHE A 220 15.57 4.96 0.94
N ALA A 221 15.13 4.67 2.16
CA ALA A 221 15.27 5.58 3.30
C ALA A 221 16.75 5.91 3.60
N SER A 222 17.62 4.91 3.52
CA SER A 222 19.08 5.08 3.68
C SER A 222 19.69 5.88 2.52
N ALA A 223 19.25 5.60 1.29
CA ALA A 223 19.68 6.31 0.08
C ALA A 223 19.32 7.80 0.13
N LEU A 224 18.08 8.12 0.54
CA LEU A 224 17.60 9.49 0.70
C LEU A 224 18.37 10.28 1.75
N LYS A 225 18.76 9.64 2.87
CA LYS A 225 19.63 10.25 3.88
C LYS A 225 21.03 10.52 3.32
N ALA A 226 21.62 9.52 2.65
CA ALA A 226 22.95 9.66 2.07
C ALA A 226 23.00 10.75 0.97
N ALA A 227 21.92 10.90 0.21
CA ALA A 227 21.72 11.96 -0.78
C ALA A 227 21.35 13.32 -0.17
N GLN A 228 21.29 13.46 1.16
CA GLN A 228 20.85 14.68 1.85
C GLN A 228 19.45 15.15 1.45
N LEU A 229 18.63 14.25 0.92
CA LEU A 229 17.23 14.52 0.64
C LEU A 229 16.40 14.46 1.92
N PHE A 230 16.76 13.60 2.87
CA PHE A 230 16.13 13.47 4.19
C PHE A 230 17.07 13.77 5.35
N HIS A 231 16.48 14.19 6.47
CA HIS A 231 17.14 14.21 7.77
C HIS A 231 17.41 12.79 8.28
N LYS A 232 18.33 12.68 9.26
CA LYS A 232 18.69 11.40 9.89
C LYS A 232 17.49 10.72 10.56
N THR A 233 16.59 11.49 11.19
CA THR A 233 15.50 10.95 12.00
C THR A 233 14.44 10.20 11.18
N PRO A 234 13.83 10.77 10.12
CA PRO A 234 12.86 10.02 9.31
C PRO A 234 13.48 8.78 8.66
N SER A 235 14.72 8.89 8.17
CA SER A 235 15.45 7.77 7.59
C SER A 235 15.63 6.62 8.60
N LEU A 236 16.07 6.94 9.82
CA LEU A 236 16.22 5.95 10.89
C LEU A 236 14.88 5.29 11.25
N ILE A 237 13.82 6.08 11.42
CA ILE A 237 12.49 5.56 11.76
C ILE A 237 11.99 4.61 10.68
N TYR A 238 12.08 4.99 9.40
CA TYR A 238 11.60 4.15 8.29
C TYR A 238 12.39 2.85 8.18
N SER A 239 13.71 2.90 8.34
CA SER A 239 14.55 1.70 8.36
C SER A 239 14.24 0.80 9.55
N LEU A 240 14.11 1.36 10.76
CA LEU A 240 13.78 0.58 11.97
C LEU A 240 12.43 -0.11 11.86
N ILE A 241 11.38 0.62 11.46
CA ILE A 241 10.04 0.04 11.26
C ILE A 241 10.11 -1.11 10.24
N SER A 242 10.86 -0.93 9.15
CA SER A 242 10.98 -1.94 8.10
C SER A 242 11.70 -3.21 8.58
N PHE A 243 12.82 -3.06 9.31
CA PHE A 243 13.53 -4.21 9.85
C PHE A 243 12.75 -4.94 10.93
N LEU A 244 12.07 -4.20 11.83
CA LEU A 244 11.18 -4.80 12.82
C LEU A 244 10.04 -5.56 12.14
N ALA A 245 9.44 -5.01 11.08
CA ALA A 245 8.40 -5.69 10.32
C ALA A 245 8.90 -6.99 9.69
N ILE A 246 10.10 -6.99 9.09
CA ILE A 246 10.73 -8.20 8.54
C ILE A 246 10.94 -9.25 9.64
N ILE A 247 11.50 -8.86 10.79
CA ILE A 247 11.75 -9.77 11.91
C ILE A 247 10.43 -10.39 12.39
N CYS A 248 9.39 -9.57 12.56
CA CYS A 248 8.06 -10.06 12.94
C CYS A 248 7.53 -11.06 11.91
N ILE A 249 7.49 -10.70 10.62
CA ILE A 249 6.96 -11.57 9.55
C ILE A 249 7.69 -12.91 9.49
N LEU A 250 9.02 -12.90 9.55
CA LEU A 250 9.82 -14.13 9.50
C LEU A 250 9.69 -14.99 10.77
N SER A 251 9.32 -14.38 11.90
CA SER A 251 9.10 -15.10 13.16
C SER A 251 7.70 -15.72 13.25
N TYR A 252 6.79 -15.41 12.32
CA TYR A 252 5.40 -15.89 12.32
C TYR A 252 5.26 -17.42 12.43
N PRO A 253 5.96 -18.25 11.63
CA PRO A 253 5.78 -19.70 11.68
C PRO A 253 6.05 -20.31 13.06
N SER A 254 6.98 -19.72 13.81
CA SER A 254 7.34 -20.16 15.17
C SER A 254 6.29 -19.76 16.22
N TYR A 255 5.48 -18.73 15.94
CA TYR A 255 4.49 -18.18 16.88
C TYR A 255 3.04 -18.61 16.60
N ALA A 256 2.70 -18.90 15.34
CA ALA A 256 1.31 -19.19 14.93
C ALA A 256 0.69 -20.42 15.64
N SER A 257 1.51 -21.35 16.15
CA SER A 257 1.07 -22.54 16.89
C SER A 257 0.81 -22.30 18.38
N GLN A 258 1.11 -21.10 18.91
CA GLN A 258 1.15 -20.84 20.36
C GLN A 258 0.19 -19.74 20.85
N THR A 259 -0.62 -19.12 19.98
CA THR A 259 -1.45 -17.96 20.35
C THR A 259 -2.95 -18.16 20.11
N VAL A 260 -3.77 -17.53 20.95
CA VAL A 260 -5.25 -17.48 20.84
C VAL A 260 -5.71 -16.67 19.61
N TYR A 261 -4.83 -15.79 19.11
CA TYR A 261 -5.01 -15.05 17.86
C TYR A 261 -3.86 -15.42 16.92
N PRO A 262 -3.95 -16.56 16.22
CA PRO A 262 -2.86 -17.08 15.39
C PRO A 262 -2.38 -16.06 14.35
N ASP A 263 -3.24 -15.12 13.96
CA ASP A 263 -3.01 -14.12 12.91
C ASP A 263 -2.37 -12.80 13.38
N PHE A 264 -2.36 -12.49 14.68
CA PHE A 264 -1.93 -11.18 15.21
C PHE A 264 -0.62 -11.30 15.99
N PRO A 265 0.38 -10.40 15.82
CA PRO A 265 0.39 -9.13 15.06
C PRO A 265 0.87 -9.24 13.59
N PHE A 266 1.01 -10.46 13.07
CA PHE A 266 1.82 -10.73 11.88
C PHE A 266 1.08 -10.48 10.55
N ILE A 267 -0.20 -10.89 10.45
CA ILE A 267 -1.01 -10.67 9.24
C ILE A 267 -1.17 -9.18 8.89
N PRO A 268 -1.42 -8.26 9.85
CA PRO A 268 -1.48 -6.84 9.55
C PRO A 268 -0.24 -6.30 8.82
N LEU A 269 0.96 -6.76 9.18
CA LEU A 269 2.22 -6.29 8.56
C LEU A 269 2.36 -6.75 7.10
N MET A 270 1.64 -7.79 6.71
CA MET A 270 1.59 -8.35 5.36
C MET A 270 0.46 -7.76 4.49
N ILE A 271 -0.42 -6.93 5.07
CA ILE A 271 -1.45 -6.23 4.29
C ILE A 271 -0.75 -5.17 3.44
N PRO A 272 -0.93 -5.15 2.10
CA PRO A 272 -0.25 -4.21 1.19
C PRO A 272 -0.23 -2.74 1.64
N ALA A 273 -1.31 -2.29 2.29
CA ALA A 273 -1.43 -0.92 2.78
C ALA A 273 -0.37 -0.54 3.82
N VAL A 274 0.12 -1.48 4.63
CA VAL A 274 1.08 -1.19 5.71
C VAL A 274 2.48 -0.86 5.20
N PRO A 275 3.17 -1.67 4.38
CA PRO A 275 4.44 -1.25 3.81
C PRO A 275 4.29 -0.01 2.91
N MET A 276 3.18 0.08 2.16
CA MET A 276 2.90 1.27 1.35
C MET A 276 2.77 2.54 2.20
N LEU A 277 2.38 2.46 3.48
CA LEU A 277 2.25 3.63 4.35
C LEU A 277 3.59 4.34 4.54
N VAL A 278 4.67 3.57 4.71
CA VAL A 278 6.01 4.15 4.85
C VAL A 278 6.44 4.81 3.53
N ILE A 279 6.11 4.20 2.41
CA ILE A 279 6.37 4.74 1.07
C ILE A 279 5.58 6.04 0.83
N TYR A 280 4.33 6.08 1.28
CA TYR A 280 3.49 7.25 1.25
C TYR A 280 4.10 8.42 2.03
N TYR A 281 4.64 8.17 3.24
CA TYR A 281 5.35 9.20 4.01
C TYR A 281 6.67 9.63 3.38
N ILE A 282 7.38 8.73 2.69
CA ILE A 282 8.52 9.11 1.85
C ILE A 282 8.05 10.09 0.78
N GLY A 283 6.94 9.79 0.11
CA GLY A 283 6.30 10.66 -0.89
C GLY A 283 5.94 12.04 -0.33
N ILE A 284 5.29 12.13 0.83
CA ILE A 284 4.95 13.42 1.49
C ILE A 284 6.20 14.26 1.73
N ASN A 285 7.27 13.67 2.27
CA ASN A 285 8.50 14.39 2.57
C ASN A 285 9.18 14.91 1.29
N LEU A 286 9.20 14.10 0.22
CA LEU A 286 9.71 14.52 -1.08
C LEU A 286 8.86 15.62 -1.70
N LEU A 287 7.53 15.52 -1.61
CA LEU A 287 6.62 16.53 -2.11
C LEU A 287 6.78 17.86 -1.39
N ARG A 288 6.94 17.80 -0.06
CA ARG A 288 7.24 18.96 0.76
C ARG A 288 8.53 19.61 0.28
N LYS A 289 9.60 18.84 0.08
CA LYS A 289 10.89 19.36 -0.38
C LYS A 289 10.81 19.99 -1.77
N ALA A 290 10.07 19.37 -2.70
CA ALA A 290 9.83 19.94 -4.02
C ALA A 290 9.13 21.31 -3.96
N GLY A 291 8.20 21.49 -3.01
CA GLY A 291 7.49 22.76 -2.77
C GLY A 291 8.27 23.81 -1.95
N GLU A 292 9.52 23.56 -1.58
CA GLU A 292 10.36 24.55 -0.91
C GLU A 292 10.80 25.63 -1.91
N VAL A 293 10.70 26.89 -1.49
CA VAL A 293 11.20 28.04 -2.24
C VAL A 293 12.65 28.22 -1.79
N ASP A 294 13.60 28.16 -2.73
CA ASP A 294 15.02 28.29 -2.38
C ASP A 294 15.23 29.66 -1.74
N GLY A 295 15.84 29.70 -0.54
CA GLY A 295 16.16 30.95 0.16
C GLY A 295 15.59 31.13 1.57
N LYS A 296 15.23 30.06 2.30
CA LYS A 296 15.12 30.09 3.77
C LYS A 296 15.69 28.82 4.39
#